data_AF-A0A4Q1A818-F1
#
_entry.id   AF-A0A4Q1A818-F1
#
_cell.length_a   1.000
_cell.length_b   1.000
_cell.length_c   1.000
_cell.angle_alpha   90.00
_cell.angle_beta   90.00
_cell.angle_gamma   90.00
#
_symmetry.space_group_name_H-M   'P 1'
#
loop_
_entity.id
_entity.type
_entity.pdbx_description
1 polymer ?
#
loop_
_entity_poly.entity_id
_entity_poly.type
_entity_poly.pdbx_seq_one_letter_code
_entity_poly.pdbx_strand_id
1 'polypeptide(L)'
;MLKNIYNYLQTPEKSGRRLGLFRIFFCIFGGLIVAYLGMTLLAFLIPGEVKETAIISIMFNTLAWACTTTWIALSYTKFSAFLKVIIPTLIFSFALYIFY
;
A
#
# COMPACT_ATOMS: atom_id res chain seq x y z
N MET A 1 15.96 -18.30 -13.47
CA MET A 1 15.43 -18.24 -12.08
C MET A 1 14.32 -17.19 -11.93
N LEU A 2 14.57 -15.91 -12.26
CA LEU A 2 13.57 -14.82 -12.18
C LEU A 2 12.26 -15.07 -12.94
N LYS A 3 12.35 -15.62 -14.16
CA LYS A 3 11.17 -15.94 -14.99
C LYS A 3 10.23 -16.95 -14.33
N ASN A 4 10.78 -17.91 -13.57
CA ASN A 4 9.99 -18.93 -12.87
C ASN A 4 9.26 -18.32 -11.66
N ILE A 5 9.89 -17.39 -10.95
CA ILE A 5 9.29 -16.68 -9.82
C ILE A 5 8.17 -15.76 -10.31
N TYR A 6 8.41 -15.02 -11.40
CA TYR A 6 7.39 -14.16 -12.01
C TYR A 6 6.15 -14.95 -12.43
N ASN A 7 6.35 -16.03 -13.19
CA ASN A 7 5.25 -16.90 -13.62
C ASN A 7 4.50 -17.49 -12.43
N TYR A 8 5.21 -17.93 -11.39
CA TYR A 8 4.60 -18.45 -10.16
C TYR A 8 3.72 -17.43 -9.42
N LEU A 9 4.18 -16.17 -9.31
CA LEU A 9 3.40 -15.12 -8.64
C LEU A 9 2.18 -14.67 -9.46
N GLN A 10 2.29 -14.76 -10.80
CA GLN A 10 1.24 -14.35 -11.73
C GLN A 10 0.18 -15.43 -11.93
N THR A 11 0.53 -16.71 -11.77
CA THR A 11 -0.45 -17.80 -11.85
C THR A 11 -1.49 -17.72 -10.72
N PRO A 12 -2.79 -17.86 -11.03
CA PRO A 12 -3.84 -17.92 -10.01
C PRO A 12 -3.60 -19.13 -9.11
N GLU A 13 -3.49 -18.89 -7.81
CA GLU A 13 -3.22 -19.96 -6.85
C GLU A 13 -4.49 -20.81 -6.67
N LYS A 14 -4.39 -22.13 -6.91
CA LYS A 14 -5.51 -23.06 -6.71
C LYS A 14 -5.93 -23.19 -5.24
N SER A 15 -5.01 -22.95 -4.31
CA SER A 15 -5.26 -23.01 -2.87
C SER A 15 -5.56 -21.62 -2.30
N GLY A 16 -6.81 -21.40 -1.90
CA GLY A 16 -7.25 -20.16 -1.25
C GLY A 16 -6.50 -19.84 0.05
N ARG A 17 -6.05 -20.86 0.79
CA ARG A 17 -5.28 -20.69 2.03
C ARG A 17 -3.91 -20.02 1.79
N ARG A 18 -3.18 -20.47 0.77
CA ARG A 18 -1.85 -19.92 0.44
C ARG A 18 -1.93 -18.49 -0.06
N LEU A 19 -2.93 -18.20 -0.90
CA LEU A 19 -3.20 -16.85 -1.37
C LEU A 19 -3.70 -15.93 -0.24
N GLY A 20 -4.58 -16.44 0.61
CA GLY A 20 -5.12 -15.72 1.76
C GLY A 20 -4.03 -15.29 2.73
N LEU A 21 -3.13 -16.19 3.12
CA LEU A 21 -1.99 -15.84 3.99
C LEU A 21 -1.09 -14.78 3.35
N PHE A 22 -0.80 -14.90 2.05
CA PHE A 22 -0.02 -13.92 1.33
C PHE A 22 -0.71 -12.54 1.35
N ARG A 23 -2.01 -12.48 1.06
CA ARG A 23 -2.78 -11.23 1.11
C ARG A 23 -2.81 -10.64 2.51
N ILE A 24 -3.04 -11.43 3.56
CA ILE A 24 -3.08 -10.95 4.95
C ILE A 24 -1.76 -10.24 5.30
N PHE A 25 -0.63 -10.81 4.92
CA PHE A 25 0.67 -10.18 5.12
C PHE A 25 0.75 -8.80 4.45
N PHE A 26 0.43 -8.69 3.16
CA PHE A 26 0.44 -7.40 2.45
C PHE A 26 -0.66 -6.44 2.93
N CYS A 27 -1.80 -6.95 3.36
CA CYS A 27 -2.88 -6.17 3.96
C CYS A 27 -2.42 -5.45 5.23
N ILE A 28 -1.79 -6.19 6.15
CA ILE A 28 -1.31 -5.62 7.41
C ILE A 28 -0.13 -4.69 7.15
N PHE A 29 0.99 -5.22 6.64
CA PHE A 29 2.23 -4.46 6.54
C PHE A 29 2.24 -3.51 5.35
N GLY A 30 1.82 -4.00 4.18
CA GLY A 30 1.80 -3.18 2.96
C GLY A 30 0.75 -2.08 3.02
N GLY A 31 -0.45 -2.39 3.52
CA GLY A 31 -1.47 -1.39 3.77
C GLY A 31 -0.97 -0.29 4.71
N LEU A 32 -0.28 -0.67 5.79
CA LEU A 32 0.22 0.28 6.79
C LEU A 32 1.26 1.22 6.16
N ILE A 33 2.24 0.67 5.43
CA ILE A 33 3.28 1.46 4.75
C ILE A 33 2.67 2.46 3.78
N VAL A 34 1.76 2.00 2.92
CA VAL A 34 1.12 2.86 1.91
C VAL A 34 0.28 3.95 2.56
N ALA A 35 -0.47 3.63 3.62
CA ALA A 35 -1.28 4.60 4.36
C ALA A 35 -0.43 5.67 5.05
N TYR A 36 0.68 5.28 5.70
CA TYR A 36 1.60 6.24 6.33
C TYR A 36 2.26 7.15 5.31
N LEU A 37 2.77 6.61 4.20
CA LEU A 37 3.35 7.43 3.14
C LEU A 37 2.32 8.38 2.52
N GLY A 38 1.08 7.92 2.32
CA GLY A 38 -0.02 8.75 1.85
C GLY A 38 -0.38 9.87 2.83
N MET A 39 -0.41 9.56 4.14
CA MET A 39 -0.60 10.56 5.20
C MET A 39 0.50 11.61 5.15
N THR A 40 1.76 11.19 5.12
CA THR A 40 2.89 12.12 5.09
C THR A 40 2.78 13.03 3.87
N LEU A 41 2.46 12.47 2.70
CA LEU A 41 2.30 13.26 1.48
C LEU A 41 1.14 14.26 1.61
N LEU A 42 0.01 13.85 2.18
CA LEU A 42 -1.12 14.75 2.47
C LEU A 42 -0.72 15.92 3.36
N ALA A 43 0.08 15.68 4.40
CA ALA A 43 0.54 16.71 5.31
C ALA A 43 1.39 17.79 4.61
N PHE A 44 2.18 17.40 3.59
CA PHE A 44 2.97 18.33 2.77
C PHE A 44 2.16 19.03 1.68
N LEU A 45 1.09 18.41 1.16
CA LEU A 45 0.26 18.98 0.10
C LEU A 45 -0.74 20.02 0.61
N ILE A 46 -1.17 19.93 1.88
CA ILE A 46 -2.13 20.88 2.44
C ILE A 46 -1.41 22.21 2.75
N PRO A 47 -1.86 23.34 2.17
CA PRO A 47 -1.31 24.65 2.52
C PRO A 47 -1.76 25.02 3.94
N GLY A 48 -0.83 25.04 4.89
CA GLY A 48 -1.09 25.37 6.29
C GLY A 48 0.13 25.14 7.18
N GLU A 49 0.00 25.43 8.48
CA GLU A 49 1.05 25.08 9.43
C GLU A 49 1.15 23.56 9.58
N VAL A 50 2.38 23.04 9.52
CA VAL A 50 2.68 21.59 9.55
C VAL A 50 2.03 20.88 10.74
N LYS A 51 1.86 21.56 11.87
CA LYS A 51 1.21 21.00 13.06
C LYS A 51 -0.28 20.74 12.82
N GLU A 52 -1.00 21.66 12.19
CA GLU A 52 -2.43 21.51 11.94
C GLU A 52 -2.69 20.48 10.83
N THR A 53 -1.89 20.50 9.78
CA THR A 53 -2.00 19.57 8.65
C THR A 53 -1.65 18.13 9.05
N ALA A 54 -0.74 17.94 10.01
CA ALA A 54 -0.41 16.63 10.58
C ALA A 54 -1.59 16.00 11.33
N ILE A 55 -2.35 16.79 12.10
CA ILE A 55 -3.53 16.29 12.84
C ILE A 55 -4.58 15.80 11.85
N ILE A 56 -4.90 16.61 10.83
CA ILE A 56 -5.86 16.25 9.78
C ILE A 56 -5.41 14.97 9.08
N SER A 57 -4.13 14.87 8.72
CA SER A 57 -3.59 13.70 8.02
C SER A 57 -3.67 12.43 8.89
N ILE A 58 -3.40 12.53 10.19
CA ILE A 58 -3.55 11.40 11.13
C ILE A 58 -5.00 10.94 11.24
N MET A 59 -5.97 11.86 11.24
CA MET A 59 -7.39 11.51 11.29
C MET A 59 -7.82 10.64 10.09
N PHE A 60 -7.22 10.86 8.92
CA PHE A 60 -7.48 10.07 7.72
C PHE A 60 -6.67 8.76 7.65
N ASN A 61 -5.67 8.55 8.53
CA ASN A 61 -4.78 7.39 8.45
C ASN A 61 -5.50 6.06 8.49
N THR A 62 -6.38 5.88 9.47
CA THR A 62 -7.07 4.62 9.72
C THR A 62 -8.04 4.31 8.59
N LEU A 63 -8.70 5.33 8.04
CA LEU A 63 -9.54 5.20 6.86
C LEU A 63 -8.71 4.82 5.62
N ALA A 64 -7.62 5.55 5.36
CA ALA A 64 -6.71 5.26 4.25
C ALA A 64 -6.14 3.84 4.35
N TRP A 65 -5.78 3.41 5.56
CA TRP A 65 -5.30 2.07 5.83
C TRP A 65 -6.38 1.01 5.57
N ALA A 66 -7.61 1.22 6.03
CA ALA A 66 -8.73 0.31 5.77
C ALA A 66 -9.06 0.21 4.28
N CYS A 67 -9.08 1.33 3.55
CA CYS A 67 -9.29 1.36 2.10
C CYS A 67 -8.18 0.61 1.35
N THR A 68 -6.92 0.89 1.69
CA THR A 68 -5.76 0.25 1.06
C THR A 68 -5.73 -1.24 1.35
N THR A 69 -6.01 -1.63 2.60
CA THR A 69 -6.09 -3.03 3.03
C THR A 69 -7.18 -3.77 2.26
N THR A 70 -8.37 -3.18 2.11
CA THR A 70 -9.47 -3.75 1.32
C THR A 70 -9.07 -3.92 -0.16
N TRP A 71 -8.40 -2.91 -0.73
CA TRP A 71 -7.92 -2.98 -2.11
C TRP A 71 -6.91 -4.11 -2.32
N ILE A 72 -6.00 -4.32 -1.36
CA ILE A 72 -5.03 -5.43 -1.38
C ILE A 72 -5.74 -6.78 -1.18
N ALA A 73 -6.73 -6.87 -0.28
CA ALA A 73 -7.49 -8.08 -0.01
C ALA A 73 -8.25 -8.61 -1.25
N LEU A 74 -8.70 -7.71 -2.12
CA LEU A 74 -9.39 -8.02 -3.38
C LEU A 74 -8.47 -8.53 -4.51
N SER A 75 -7.17 -8.73 -4.27
CA SER A 75 -6.20 -9.04 -5.33
C SER A 75 -6.26 -10.48 -5.84
N TYR A 76 -6.61 -10.68 -7.11
CA TYR A 76 -6.80 -12.02 -7.69
C TYR A 76 -5.55 -12.92 -7.63
N THR A 77 -4.34 -12.37 -7.80
CA THR A 77 -3.08 -13.11 -7.78
C THR A 77 -2.11 -12.57 -6.71
N LYS A 78 -1.10 -13.36 -6.35
CA LYS A 78 -0.01 -12.92 -5.44
C LYS A 78 0.71 -11.72 -6.03
N PHE A 79 0.98 -11.75 -7.34
CA PHE A 79 1.62 -10.64 -8.03
C PHE A 79 0.79 -9.35 -7.97
N SER A 80 -0.54 -9.44 -8.14
CA SER A 80 -1.41 -8.27 -8.02
C SER A 80 -1.40 -7.68 -6.60
N ALA A 81 -1.43 -8.52 -5.56
CA ALA A 81 -1.33 -8.06 -4.17
C ALA A 81 0.00 -7.34 -3.90
N PHE A 82 1.10 -7.88 -4.42
CA PHE A 82 2.43 -7.28 -4.32
C PHE A 82 2.52 -5.92 -5.02
N LEU A 83 2.04 -5.84 -6.28
CA LEU A 83 2.09 -4.59 -7.05
C LEU A 83 1.25 -3.48 -6.42
N LYS A 84 0.10 -3.80 -5.82
CA LYS A 84 -0.74 -2.82 -5.12
C LYS A 84 -0.09 -2.23 -3.88
N VAL A 85 1.01 -2.80 -3.39
CA VAL A 85 1.81 -2.22 -2.31
C VAL A 85 3.00 -1.46 -2.90
N ILE A 86 3.78 -2.11 -3.76
CA ILE A 86 5.01 -1.52 -4.30
C ILE A 86 4.74 -0.28 -5.15
N ILE A 87 3.72 -0.29 -6.02
CA ILE A 87 3.46 0.83 -6.92
C ILE A 87 3.08 2.08 -6.10
N PRO A 88 2.07 2.05 -5.20
CA PRO A 88 1.76 3.23 -4.39
C PRO A 88 2.90 3.65 -3.48
N THR A 89 3.63 2.71 -2.86
CA THR A 89 4.81 3.03 -2.05
C THR A 89 5.85 3.81 -2.84
N LEU A 90 6.21 3.35 -4.04
CA LEU A 90 7.16 4.05 -4.90
C LEU A 90 6.65 5.44 -5.30
N ILE A 91 5.40 5.55 -5.73
CA ILE A 91 4.80 6.84 -6.13
C ILE A 91 4.84 7.83 -4.97
N PHE A 92 4.40 7.43 -3.77
CA PHE A 92 4.40 8.31 -2.61
C PHE A 92 5.81 8.65 -2.14
N SER A 93 6.75 7.71 -2.16
CA SER A 93 8.15 8.00 -1.84
C SER A 93 8.78 8.98 -2.82
N PHE A 94 8.54 8.83 -4.13
CA PHE A 94 9.03 9.79 -5.13
C PHE A 94 8.37 11.16 -4.98
N ALA A 95 7.07 11.21 -4.74
CA ALA A 95 6.36 12.46 -4.50
C ALA A 95 6.91 13.18 -3.26
N LEU A 96 7.10 12.45 -2.15
CA LEU A 96 7.71 12.99 -0.93
C LEU A 96 9.13 13.51 -1.17
N TYR A 97 9.95 12.81 -1.96
CA TYR A 97 11.28 13.29 -2.33
C TYR A 97 11.26 14.61 -3.12
N ILE A 98 10.20 14.86 -3.89
CA ILE A 98 10.05 16.11 -4.67
C ILE A 98 9.51 17.25 -3.79
N PHE A 99 8.63 16.95 -2.84
CA PHE A 99 7.98 17.94 -1.96
C PHE A 99 8.76 18.27 -0.69
N TYR A 100 9.73 17.42 -0.29
CA TYR A 100 10.64 17.64 0.83
C TYR A 100 11.86 18.46 0.40
#